data_AF-A0A1G5H1G7-F1
#
_entry.id   AF-A0A1G5H1G7-F1
#
_cell.length_a   1.000
_cell.length_b   1.000
_cell.length_c   1.000
_cell.angle_alpha   90.00
_cell.angle_beta   90.00
_cell.angle_gamma   90.00
#
_symmetry.space_group_name_H-M   'P 1'
#
loop_
_entity.id
_entity.type
_entity.pdbx_description
1 polymer ?
#
loop_
_entity_poly.entity_id
_entity_poly.type
_entity_poly.pdbx_seq_one_letter_code
_entity_poly.pdbx_strand_id
1 'polypeptide(L)'
;MAEANPTFSASTVSTHAKGPLGNNMLSTVEAILDPAALILSLWLVSTSIEGGVPPPYMILALIVFSITFPGTSRLQSSVMGLVIDTLYSWFWVVLLLLFLGVATGYMDEFSSEALITWLWVAPLSQIGTHLALRASAPFLLMLQGPPQRAIIVGMNDQGAALASR
;
A
#
# COMPACT_ATOMS: atom_id res chain seq x y z
N MET A 1 4.13 -60.12 16.19
CA MET A 1 3.27 -59.03 16.70
C MET A 1 4.07 -57.75 16.55
N ALA A 2 4.08 -57.07 15.39
CA ALA A 2 3.01 -56.23 14.83
C ALA A 2 2.56 -55.19 15.87
N GLU A 3 3.13 -53.99 15.83
CA GLU A 3 2.47 -52.70 15.49
C GLU A 3 2.28 -51.91 16.80
N ALA A 4 2.31 -50.58 16.87
CA ALA A 4 2.71 -49.52 15.96
C ALA A 4 3.01 -48.32 16.87
N ASN A 5 3.98 -47.51 16.49
CA ASN A 5 4.14 -46.16 16.99
C ASN A 5 3.18 -45.27 16.20
N PRO A 6 2.26 -44.56 16.86
CA PRO A 6 1.92 -43.25 16.33
C PRO A 6 1.58 -42.28 17.46
N THR A 7 2.43 -41.30 17.74
CA THR A 7 1.94 -40.05 18.33
C THR A 7 2.60 -38.83 17.70
N PHE A 8 1.91 -38.39 16.64
CA PHE A 8 1.59 -36.98 16.41
C PHE A 8 2.74 -36.06 15.96
N SER A 9 3.02 -36.11 14.65
CA SER A 9 3.53 -34.95 13.91
C SER A 9 2.61 -33.76 14.12
N ALA A 10 2.97 -32.85 15.02
CA ALA A 10 2.41 -31.51 15.09
C ALA A 10 3.02 -30.68 13.96
N SER A 11 2.54 -30.92 12.73
CA SER A 11 2.79 -30.09 11.57
C SER A 11 2.31 -28.66 11.85
N THR A 12 3.26 -27.73 11.84
CA THR A 12 3.16 -26.46 11.12
C THR A 12 1.79 -25.79 11.16
N VAL A 13 1.47 -25.12 12.26
CA VAL A 13 0.55 -23.97 12.21
C VAL A 13 1.39 -22.73 12.46
N SER A 14 2.04 -22.27 11.40
CA SER A 14 2.49 -20.89 11.28
C SER A 14 1.25 -19.99 11.25
N THR A 15 0.70 -19.74 12.43
CA THR A 15 -0.19 -18.60 12.62
C THR A 15 0.69 -17.37 12.45
N HIS A 16 0.69 -16.82 11.24
CA HIS A 16 1.00 -15.42 10.99
C HIS A 16 -0.01 -14.61 11.81
N ALA A 17 0.29 -14.44 13.10
CA ALA A 17 -0.45 -13.57 14.00
C ALA A 17 -0.17 -12.14 13.53
N LYS A 18 -0.98 -11.71 12.57
CA LYS A 18 -1.15 -10.32 12.17
C LYS A 18 -1.37 -9.53 13.46
N GLY A 19 -0.46 -8.58 13.74
CA GLY A 19 -0.50 -7.76 14.94
C GLY A 19 -1.83 -7.01 15.12
N PRO A 20 -2.01 -6.35 16.28
CA PRO A 20 -3.30 -5.90 16.81
C PRO A 20 -4.04 -5.04 15.79
N LEU A 21 -5.38 -5.06 15.83
CA LEU A 21 -6.33 -4.40 14.91
C LEU A 21 -5.92 -2.99 14.39
N GLY A 22 -5.15 -2.21 15.16
CA GLY A 22 -4.56 -0.94 14.73
C GLY A 22 -3.65 -1.03 13.50
N ASN A 23 -2.87 -2.11 13.36
CA ASN A 23 -2.02 -2.33 12.19
C ASN A 23 -2.84 -2.63 10.93
N ASN A 24 -3.95 -3.36 11.07
CA ASN A 24 -4.83 -3.66 9.94
C ASN A 24 -5.58 -2.40 9.46
N MET A 25 -6.15 -1.61 10.38
CA MET A 25 -6.84 -0.35 10.04
C MET A 25 -5.92 0.63 9.32
N LEU A 26 -4.69 0.78 9.83
CA LEU A 26 -3.69 1.64 9.21
C LEU A 26 -3.26 1.13 7.84
N SER A 27 -3.10 -0.20 7.67
CA SER A 27 -2.80 -0.79 6.36
C SER A 27 -3.93 -0.61 5.34
N THR A 28 -5.19 -0.60 5.79
CA THR A 28 -6.35 -0.33 4.92
C THR A 28 -6.38 1.13 4.48
N VAL A 29 -6.07 2.07 5.38
CA VAL A 29 -5.93 3.49 5.04
C VAL A 29 -4.81 3.67 4.03
N GLU A 30 -3.64 3.06 4.25
CA GLU A 30 -2.51 3.12 3.32
C GLU A 30 -2.87 2.56 1.93
N ALA A 31 -3.60 1.44 1.88
CA ALA A 31 -4.03 0.83 0.63
C ALA A 31 -4.98 1.70 -0.22
N ILE A 32 -5.71 2.63 0.41
CA ILE A 32 -6.56 3.62 -0.27
C ILE A 32 -5.79 4.90 -0.60
N LEU A 33 -4.83 5.26 0.25
CA LEU A 33 -4.05 6.49 0.11
C LEU A 33 -3.15 6.45 -1.12
N ASP A 34 -2.57 5.30 -1.45
CA ASP A 34 -1.75 5.08 -2.64
C ASP A 34 -2.47 5.47 -3.96
N PRO A 35 -3.62 4.85 -4.30
CA PRO A 35 -4.34 5.21 -5.52
C PRO A 35 -4.95 6.61 -5.44
N ALA A 36 -5.33 7.10 -4.24
CA ALA A 36 -5.79 8.48 -4.08
C ALA A 36 -4.69 9.50 -4.41
N ALA A 37 -3.45 9.25 -3.99
CA ALA A 37 -2.31 10.11 -4.29
C ALA A 37 -2.02 10.19 -5.80
N LEU A 38 -2.22 9.09 -6.53
CA LEU A 38 -2.10 9.06 -7.99
C LEU A 38 -3.21 9.85 -8.69
N ILE A 39 -4.46 9.71 -8.23
CA ILE A 39 -5.58 10.49 -8.79
C ILE A 39 -5.38 11.98 -8.54
N LEU A 40 -5.05 12.36 -7.30
CA LEU A 40 -4.86 13.76 -6.92
C LEU A 40 -3.68 14.39 -7.67
N SER A 41 -2.57 13.66 -7.84
CA SER A 41 -1.45 14.13 -8.66
C SER A 41 -1.82 14.30 -10.13
N LEU A 42 -2.62 13.39 -10.70
CA LEU A 42 -3.08 13.51 -12.08
C LEU A 42 -3.98 14.73 -12.26
N TRP A 43 -4.93 14.95 -11.34
CA TRP A 43 -5.81 16.12 -11.37
C TRP A 43 -5.03 17.42 -11.20
N LEU A 44 -4.02 17.43 -10.31
CA LEU A 44 -3.15 18.59 -10.13
C LEU A 44 -2.41 18.93 -11.43
N VAL A 45 -1.81 17.93 -12.08
CA VAL A 45 -1.08 18.13 -13.33
C VAL A 45 -2.03 18.58 -14.45
N SER A 46 -3.17 17.91 -14.62
CA SER A 46 -4.17 18.23 -15.64
C SER A 46 -4.72 19.66 -15.46
N THR A 47 -5.09 20.04 -14.23
CA THR A 47 -5.57 21.40 -13.95
C THR A 47 -4.49 22.47 -14.12
N SER A 48 -3.22 22.14 -13.83
CA SER A 48 -2.11 23.10 -13.98
C SER A 48 -1.74 23.39 -15.43
N ILE A 49 -1.87 22.40 -16.32
CA ILE A 49 -1.44 22.52 -17.73
C ILE A 49 -2.62 22.86 -18.64
N GLU A 50 -3.78 22.25 -18.41
CA GLU A 50 -4.96 22.37 -19.29
C GLU A 50 -6.07 23.23 -18.68
N GLY A 51 -5.92 23.69 -17.42
CA GLY A 51 -6.90 24.54 -16.74
C GLY A 51 -8.17 23.80 -16.28
N GLY A 52 -8.22 22.47 -16.39
CA GLY A 52 -9.36 21.64 -15.99
C GLY A 52 -9.00 20.16 -15.93
N VAL A 53 -9.99 19.30 -15.70
CA VAL A 53 -9.83 17.84 -15.80
C VAL A 53 -10.75 17.34 -16.91
N PRO A 54 -10.26 17.24 -18.16
CA PRO A 54 -11.09 16.78 -19.26
C PRO A 54 -11.41 15.29 -19.16
N PRO A 55 -12.45 14.80 -19.87
CA PRO A 55 -12.90 13.41 -19.77
C PRO A 55 -11.82 12.32 -19.97
N PRO A 56 -10.83 12.48 -20.89
CA PRO A 56 -9.74 11.52 -21.04
C PRO A 56 -8.93 11.33 -19.75
N TYR A 57 -8.69 12.41 -19.00
CA TYR A 57 -7.96 12.36 -17.72
C TYR A 57 -8.76 11.67 -16.62
N MET A 58 -10.10 11.74 -16.65
CA MET A 58 -10.95 10.98 -15.75
C MET A 58 -10.86 9.48 -16.03
N ILE A 59 -10.86 9.08 -17.30
CA ILE A 59 -10.70 7.67 -17.71
C ILE A 59 -9.32 7.18 -17.30
N LEU A 60 -8.27 7.98 -17.54
CA LEU A 60 -6.91 7.65 -17.10
C LEU A 60 -6.85 7.48 -15.58
N ALA A 61 -7.46 8.39 -14.81
CA ALA A 61 -7.55 8.28 -13.36
C ALA A 61 -8.21 6.97 -12.91
N LEU A 62 -9.30 6.56 -13.58
CA LEU A 62 -9.99 5.31 -13.30
C LEU A 62 -9.15 4.08 -13.62
N ILE A 63 -8.44 4.08 -14.75
CA ILE A 63 -7.53 2.99 -15.13
C ILE A 63 -6.41 2.87 -14.09
N VAL A 64 -5.76 3.98 -13.77
CA VAL A 64 -4.66 4.05 -12.79
C VAL A 64 -5.12 3.60 -11.40
N PHE A 65 -6.30 4.04 -10.98
CA PHE A 65 -6.94 3.59 -9.76
C PHE A 65 -7.14 2.06 -9.78
N SER A 66 -7.72 1.54 -10.86
CA SER A 66 -8.06 0.11 -10.95
C SER A 66 -6.84 -0.80 -10.95
N ILE A 67 -5.70 -0.36 -11.52
CA ILE A 67 -4.47 -1.16 -11.55
C ILE A 67 -3.64 -1.02 -10.27
N THR A 68 -3.78 0.10 -9.56
CA THR A 68 -2.99 0.36 -8.34
C THR A 68 -3.73 -0.08 -7.08
N PHE A 69 -5.06 -0.21 -7.13
CA PHE A 69 -5.86 -0.70 -6.02
C PHE A 69 -5.86 -2.23 -5.95
N PRO A 70 -5.72 -2.83 -4.74
CA PRO A 70 -5.41 -2.19 -3.46
C PRO A 70 -3.92 -1.89 -3.31
N GLY A 71 -3.59 -0.68 -2.79
CA GLY A 71 -2.22 -0.30 -2.50
C GLY A 71 -1.53 -1.25 -1.52
N THR A 72 -0.20 -1.32 -1.59
CA THR A 72 0.58 -2.23 -0.73
C THR A 72 1.05 -1.49 0.51
N SER A 73 0.91 -2.11 1.69
CA SER A 73 1.30 -1.46 2.93
C SER A 73 2.82 -1.49 3.09
N ARG A 74 3.48 -0.31 3.14
CA ARG A 74 4.94 -0.15 3.15
C ARG A 74 5.46 0.56 4.40
N LEU A 75 4.60 0.87 5.36
CA LEU A 75 4.93 1.52 6.63
C LEU A 75 6.13 0.95 7.40
N GLN A 76 6.40 -0.36 7.30
CA GLN A 76 7.46 -1.04 8.04
C GLN A 76 8.79 -1.15 7.28
N SER A 77 8.85 -0.76 6.00
CA SER A 77 10.07 -0.88 5.21
C SER A 77 11.03 0.31 5.45
N SER A 78 12.31 0.11 5.11
CA SER A 78 13.29 1.18 5.10
C SER A 78 12.90 2.22 4.03
N VAL A 79 13.23 3.49 4.25
CA VAL A 79 12.89 4.57 3.28
C VAL A 79 13.45 4.26 1.89
N MET A 80 14.66 3.71 1.82
CA MET A 80 15.27 3.30 0.54
C MET A 80 14.51 2.14 -0.11
N GLY A 81 14.12 1.13 0.67
CA GLY A 81 13.32 0.01 0.16
C GLY A 81 11.97 0.48 -0.39
N LEU A 82 11.32 1.41 0.33
CA LEU A 82 10.06 2.02 -0.12
C LEU A 82 10.23 2.73 -1.47
N VAL A 83 11.26 3.56 -1.62
CA VAL A 83 11.51 4.28 -2.89
C VAL A 83 11.77 3.30 -4.04
N ILE A 84 12.64 2.32 -3.84
CA ILE A 84 12.97 1.33 -4.88
C ILE A 84 11.72 0.52 -5.26
N ASP A 85 10.96 0.03 -4.28
CA ASP A 85 9.77 -0.77 -4.54
C ASP A 85 8.66 0.03 -5.23
N THR A 86 8.47 1.30 -4.84
CA THR A 86 7.53 2.22 -5.50
C THR A 86 7.94 2.46 -6.95
N LEU A 87 9.23 2.73 -7.21
CA LEU A 87 9.73 2.93 -8.58
C LEU A 87 9.58 1.65 -9.43
N TYR A 88 9.85 0.49 -8.86
CA TYR A 88 9.70 -0.78 -9.57
C TYR A 88 8.24 -1.09 -9.90
N SER A 89 7.32 -0.88 -8.95
CA SER A 89 5.88 -1.02 -9.18
C SER A 89 5.39 0.00 -10.20
N TRP A 90 5.86 1.24 -10.11
CA TRP A 90 5.49 2.32 -11.02
C TRP A 90 5.95 2.04 -12.44
N PHE A 91 7.16 1.49 -12.62
CA PHE A 91 7.67 1.10 -13.92
C PHE A 91 6.70 0.16 -14.67
N TRP A 92 6.13 -0.84 -13.98
CA TRP A 92 5.15 -1.75 -14.57
C TRP A 92 3.84 -1.05 -14.93
N VAL A 93 3.37 -0.14 -14.08
CA VAL A 93 2.18 0.67 -14.35
C VAL A 93 2.38 1.53 -15.60
N VAL A 94 3.52 2.23 -15.70
CA VAL A 94 3.88 3.06 -16.85
C VAL A 94 3.95 2.22 -18.12
N LEU A 95 4.60 1.06 -18.04
CA LEU A 95 4.72 0.16 -19.18
C LEU A 95 3.35 -0.28 -19.69
N LEU A 96 2.45 -0.65 -18.77
CA LEU A 96 1.08 -1.05 -19.09
C LEU A 96 0.28 0.11 -19.70
N LEU A 97 0.36 1.31 -19.11
CA LEU A 97 -0.34 2.50 -19.60
C LEU A 97 0.15 2.92 -20.98
N LEU A 98 1.47 2.88 -21.21
CA LEU A 98 2.07 3.20 -22.50
C LEU A 98 1.64 2.17 -23.55
N PHE A 99 1.68 0.88 -23.22
CA PHE A 99 1.18 -0.17 -24.10
C PHE A 99 -0.30 0.05 -24.44
N LEU A 100 -1.12 0.34 -23.44
CA LEU A 100 -2.56 0.58 -23.63
C LEU A 100 -2.79 1.82 -24.51
N GLY A 101 -2.14 2.95 -24.21
CA GLY A 101 -2.29 4.19 -24.97
C GLY A 101 -1.87 4.05 -26.43
N VAL A 102 -0.77 3.34 -26.70
CA VAL A 102 -0.31 3.07 -28.07
C VAL A 102 -1.26 2.08 -28.78
N ALA A 103 -1.73 1.04 -28.08
CA ALA A 103 -2.62 0.04 -28.67
C ALA A 103 -4.02 0.59 -28.98
N THR A 104 -4.53 1.51 -28.16
CA THR A 104 -5.86 2.13 -28.34
C THR A 104 -5.83 3.40 -29.19
N GLY A 105 -4.66 4.00 -29.41
CA GLY A 105 -4.51 5.29 -30.10
C GLY A 105 -4.84 6.51 -29.24
N TYR A 106 -5.04 6.34 -27.94
CA TYR A 106 -5.42 7.43 -27.01
C TYR A 106 -4.30 8.45 -26.74
N MET A 107 -3.06 8.20 -27.18
CA MET A 107 -1.91 9.09 -26.90
C MET A 107 -2.11 10.50 -27.48
N ASP A 108 -2.89 10.65 -28.55
CA ASP A 108 -3.14 11.94 -29.21
C ASP A 108 -4.19 12.79 -28.48
N GLU A 109 -4.97 12.20 -27.58
CA GLU A 109 -6.00 12.89 -26.80
C GLU A 109 -5.46 13.54 -25.51
N PHE A 110 -4.19 13.27 -25.18
CA PHE A 110 -3.52 13.83 -24.01
C PHE A 110 -2.42 14.80 -24.43
N SER A 111 -2.24 15.89 -23.67
CA SER A 111 -1.05 16.71 -23.80
C SER A 111 0.20 15.89 -23.43
N SER A 112 1.17 15.81 -24.36
CA SER A 112 2.44 15.11 -24.11
C SER A 112 3.19 15.71 -22.91
N GLU A 113 3.11 17.03 -22.73
CA GLU A 113 3.69 17.72 -21.59
C GLU A 113 3.03 17.28 -20.28
N ALA A 114 1.70 17.13 -20.27
CA ALA A 114 0.98 16.66 -19.09
C ALA A 114 1.30 15.21 -18.74
N LEU A 115 1.40 14.32 -19.73
CA LEU A 115 1.79 12.93 -19.49
C LEU A 115 3.21 12.80 -18.95
N ILE A 116 4.18 13.52 -19.55
CA ILE A 116 5.57 13.49 -19.11
C ILE A 116 5.70 14.08 -17.69
N THR A 117 5.01 15.20 -17.42
CA THR A 117 5.02 15.81 -16.09
C THR A 117 4.41 14.85 -15.06
N TRP A 118 3.25 14.27 -15.38
CA TRP A 118 2.59 13.33 -14.50
C TRP A 118 3.41 12.06 -14.24
N LEU A 119 4.18 11.59 -15.23
CA LEU A 119 5.08 10.44 -15.10
C LEU A 119 6.09 10.58 -13.95
N TRP A 120 6.55 11.81 -13.70
CA TRP A 120 7.46 12.15 -12.60
C TRP A 120 6.73 12.52 -11.32
N VAL A 121 5.62 13.26 -11.41
CA VAL A 121 4.86 13.71 -10.25
C VAL A 121 4.17 12.55 -9.54
N ALA A 122 3.70 11.54 -10.26
CA ALA A 122 3.05 10.35 -9.71
C ALA A 122 3.91 9.59 -8.68
N PRO A 123 5.13 9.11 -8.99
CA PRO A 123 5.96 8.40 -8.02
C PRO A 123 6.40 9.32 -6.86
N LEU A 124 6.64 10.61 -7.13
CA LEU A 124 6.94 11.59 -6.09
C LEU A 124 5.76 11.78 -5.11
N SER A 125 4.54 11.82 -5.63
CA SER A 125 3.31 11.91 -4.83
C SER A 125 3.14 10.67 -3.94
N GLN A 126 3.38 9.47 -4.47
CA GLN A 126 3.34 8.23 -3.70
C GLN A 126 4.38 8.23 -2.57
N ILE A 127 5.64 8.54 -2.88
CA ILE A 127 6.72 8.61 -1.88
C ILE A 127 6.39 9.66 -0.81
N GLY A 128 5.94 10.86 -1.23
CA GLY A 128 5.54 11.93 -0.33
C GLY A 128 4.39 11.51 0.59
N THR A 129 3.42 10.77 0.06
CA THR A 129 2.28 10.22 0.80
C THR A 129 2.72 9.22 1.87
N HIS A 130 3.58 8.26 1.53
CA HIS A 130 4.10 7.32 2.53
C HIS A 130 4.98 8.01 3.59
N LEU A 131 5.78 8.99 3.20
CA LEU A 131 6.58 9.79 4.14
C LEU A 131 5.68 10.60 5.09
N ALA A 132 4.63 11.23 4.56
CA ALA A 132 3.64 11.94 5.35
C ALA A 132 2.91 10.99 6.32
N LEU A 133 2.51 9.81 5.85
CA LEU A 133 1.88 8.78 6.68
C LEU A 133 2.82 8.32 7.81
N ARG A 134 4.11 8.10 7.51
CA ARG A 134 5.14 7.72 8.49
C ARG A 134 5.40 8.82 9.51
N ALA A 135 5.41 10.09 9.09
CA ALA A 135 5.51 11.24 9.99
C ALA A 135 4.26 11.39 10.86
N SER A 136 3.09 10.99 10.34
CA SER A 136 1.81 11.01 11.04
C SER A 136 1.62 9.81 11.97
N ALA A 137 2.36 8.71 11.76
CA ALA A 137 2.29 7.49 12.57
C ALA A 137 2.42 7.74 14.09
N PRO A 138 3.40 8.51 14.61
CA PRO A 138 3.46 8.80 16.04
C PRO A 138 2.23 9.57 16.55
N PHE A 139 1.68 10.47 15.75
CA PHE A 139 0.47 11.22 16.10
C PHE A 139 -0.78 10.32 16.09
N LEU A 140 -0.89 9.42 15.12
CA LEU A 140 -1.96 8.42 15.03
C LEU A 140 -1.88 7.41 16.18
N LEU A 141 -0.68 7.01 16.61
CA LEU A 141 -0.49 6.14 17.78
C LEU A 141 -0.94 6.82 19.08
N MET A 142 -0.77 8.13 19.21
CA MET A 142 -1.33 8.88 20.35
C MET A 142 -2.87 8.92 20.33
N LEU A 143 -3.49 8.92 19.15
CA LEU A 143 -4.95 8.84 19.01
C LEU A 143 -5.51 7.41 19.18
N GLN A 144 -4.72 6.36 18.94
CA GLN A 144 -5.16 4.96 19.07
C GLN A 144 -5.29 4.45 20.52
N GLY A 145 -4.96 5.28 21.52
CA GLY A 145 -5.18 4.98 22.94
C GLY A 145 -4.17 3.98 23.53
N PRO A 146 -4.21 3.75 24.86
CA PRO A 146 -3.22 2.92 25.55
C PRO A 146 -3.16 1.50 24.98
N PRO A 147 -1.98 0.85 24.96
CA PRO A 147 -1.86 -0.54 24.51
C PRO A 147 -2.84 -1.42 25.29
N GLN A 148 -3.54 -2.30 24.56
CA GLN A 148 -4.54 -3.21 25.13
C GLN A 148 -3.88 -4.07 26.21
N ARG A 149 -4.31 -3.88 27.47
CA ARG A 149 -3.86 -4.70 28.60
C ARG A 149 -4.50 -6.08 28.47
N ALA A 150 -3.70 -7.09 28.14
CA ALA A 150 -4.13 -8.49 28.24
C ALA A 150 -3.88 -8.99 29.67
N ILE A 151 -4.90 -9.63 30.27
CA ILE A 151 -4.74 -10.34 31.55
C ILE A 151 -4.68 -11.83 31.21
N ILE A 152 -3.54 -12.46 31.50
CA ILE A 152 -3.35 -13.90 31.33
C ILE A 152 -3.83 -14.59 32.61
N VAL A 153 -4.86 -15.43 32.51
CA VAL A 153 -5.39 -16.19 33.65
C VAL A 153 -5.00 -17.66 33.49
N GLY A 154 -4.13 -18.13 34.40
CA GLY A 154 -3.61 -19.49 34.41
C GLY A 154 -2.09 -19.52 34.22
N MET A 155 -1.37 -20.12 35.18
CA MET A 155 0.09 -20.25 35.15
C MET A 155 0.49 -21.60 34.55
N ASN A 156 0.06 -21.87 33.32
CA ASN A 156 0.59 -23.00 32.55
C ASN A 156 1.81 -22.55 31.72
N ASP A 157 2.58 -23.51 31.19
CA ASP A 157 3.78 -23.21 30.41
C ASP A 157 3.50 -22.27 29.23
N GLN A 158 2.29 -22.37 28.63
CA GLN A 158 1.84 -21.48 27.57
C GLN A 158 1.60 -20.05 28.06
N GLY A 159 0.92 -19.87 29.20
CA GLY A 159 0.67 -18.57 29.82
C GLY A 159 1.94 -17.89 30.30
N ALA A 160 2.90 -18.65 30.83
CA ALA A 160 4.23 -18.15 31.19
C ALA A 160 5.06 -17.74 29.95
N ALA A 161 4.95 -18.50 28.86
CA ALA A 161 5.59 -18.15 27.58
C ALA A 161 4.96 -16.92 26.92
N LEU A 162 3.66 -16.68 27.10
CA LEU A 162 2.99 -15.47 26.62
C LEU A 162 3.27 -14.24 27.52
N ALA A 163 3.45 -14.43 28.83
CA ALA A 163 3.77 -13.35 29.76
C ALA A 163 5.21 -12.83 29.63
N SER A 164 6.09 -13.62 29.02
CA SER A 164 7.50 -13.26 28.81
C SER A 164 7.79 -12.58 27.46
N ARG A 165 6.76 -12.30 26.65
CA ARG A 165 6.82 -11.58 25.37
C ARG A 165 6.17 -10.21 25.47
#